data_AF-A0A157STX0-F1
#
_entry.id   AF-A0A157STX0-F1
#
_cell.length_a   1.000
_cell.length_b   1.000
_cell.length_c   1.000
_cell.angle_alpha   90.00
_cell.angle_beta   90.00
_cell.angle_gamma   90.00
#
_symmetry.space_group_name_H-M   'P 1'
#
loop_
_entity.id
_entity.type
_entity.pdbx_description
1 polymer ?
#
loop_
_entity_poly.entity_id
_entity_poly.type
_entity_poly.pdbx_seq_one_letter_code
_entity_poly.pdbx_strand_id
1 'polypeptide(L)'
;MKGRNPTAEQKRFWDMLAQHIGCVASRMDGFFDSQCSIHHIEGRTKPDAHWLVLPLSAGNHQDGTGAPGRIAVHPWKARFEKRYGKQRDLLVWCIEQLQAQGLTVPDGALRAAGMLEVA
;
A
#
# COMPACT_ATOMS: atom_id res chain seq x y z
N MET A 1 14.81 -0.51 -13.37
CA MET A 1 15.37 0.84 -13.14
C MET A 1 15.58 1.06 -11.64
N LYS A 2 16.75 1.56 -11.23
CA LYS A 2 17.03 1.86 -9.82
C LYS A 2 16.36 3.20 -9.47
N GLY A 3 15.31 3.16 -8.65
CA GLY A 3 14.65 4.37 -8.13
C GLY A 3 15.54 5.09 -7.11
N ARG A 4 15.07 6.25 -6.62
CA ARG A 4 15.68 6.88 -5.44
C ARG A 4 15.52 5.94 -4.23
N ASN A 5 16.39 6.10 -3.24
CA ASN A 5 16.22 5.40 -1.98
C ASN A 5 15.14 6.13 -1.15
N PRO A 6 14.28 5.39 -0.43
CA PRO A 6 13.31 6.00 0.47
C PRO A 6 14.03 6.69 1.64
N THR A 7 13.46 7.81 2.10
CA THR A 7 13.91 8.48 3.32
C THR A 7 13.57 7.64 4.56
N ALA A 8 14.15 8.00 5.71
CA ALA A 8 13.82 7.33 6.98
C ALA A 8 12.34 7.47 7.35
N GLU A 9 11.73 8.62 7.06
CA GLU A 9 10.31 8.85 7.32
C GLU A 9 9.39 7.99 6.43
N GLN A 10 9.73 7.87 5.14
CA GLN A 10 9.02 6.98 4.21
C GLN A 10 9.08 5.53 4.66
N LYS A 11 10.25 5.06 5.13
CA LYS A 11 10.39 3.72 5.70
C LYS A 11 9.51 3.52 6.94
N ARG A 12 9.46 4.50 7.86
CA ARG A 12 8.56 4.41 9.03
C ARG A 12 7.09 4.30 8.62
N PHE A 13 6.67 5.02 7.57
CA PHE A 13 5.32 4.88 7.03
C PHE A 13 5.08 3.48 6.44
N TRP A 14 6.07 2.91 5.75
CA TRP A 14 5.99 1.54 5.24
C TRP A 14 5.84 0.51 6.35
N ASP A 15 6.64 0.65 7.41
CA ASP A 15 6.59 -0.22 8.58
C ASP A 15 5.21 -0.11 9.25
N MET A 16 4.68 1.11 9.38
CA MET A 16 3.33 1.35 9.92
C MET A 16 2.25 0.65 9.10
N LEU A 17 2.29 0.78 7.77
CA LEU A 17 1.37 0.06 6.88
C LEU A 17 1.46 -1.46 7.07
N ALA A 18 2.66 -2.02 7.05
CA ALA A 18 2.85 -3.47 7.18
C ALA A 18 2.39 -4.00 8.55
N GLN A 19 2.69 -3.29 9.64
CA GLN A 19 2.40 -3.73 11.00
C GLN A 19 0.92 -3.57 11.39
N HIS A 20 0.31 -2.44 11.03
CA HIS A 20 -1.03 -2.09 11.51
C HIS A 20 -2.13 -2.40 10.51
N ILE A 21 -1.84 -2.32 9.20
CA ILE A 21 -2.79 -2.68 8.16
C ILE A 21 -2.60 -4.12 7.72
N GLY A 22 -1.37 -4.56 7.52
CA GLY A 22 -1.10 -5.84 6.85
C GLY A 22 -1.59 -5.80 5.40
N CYS A 23 -1.87 -6.93 4.78
CA CYS A 23 -2.20 -6.96 3.36
C CYS A 23 -3.57 -6.29 3.15
N VAL A 24 -3.60 -5.17 2.43
CA VAL A 24 -4.85 -4.44 2.23
C VAL A 24 -5.86 -5.27 1.44
N ALA A 25 -5.42 -6.09 0.49
CA ALA A 25 -6.31 -7.01 -0.24
C ALA A 25 -6.91 -8.08 0.69
N SER A 26 -6.11 -8.64 1.59
CA SER A 26 -6.58 -9.58 2.61
C SER A 26 -7.62 -8.94 3.54
N ARG A 27 -7.42 -7.67 3.91
CA ARG A 27 -8.42 -6.89 4.68
C ARG A 27 -9.74 -6.77 3.93
N MET A 28 -9.71 -6.52 2.62
CA MET A 28 -10.91 -6.47 1.78
C MET A 28 -11.59 -7.84 1.58
N ASP A 29 -10.85 -8.93 1.80
CA ASP A 29 -11.37 -10.30 1.91
C ASP A 29 -11.84 -10.66 3.32
N GLY A 30 -11.73 -9.75 4.29
CA GLY A 30 -12.26 -9.90 5.65
C GLY A 30 -11.30 -10.52 6.67
N PHE A 31 -10.01 -10.63 6.38
CA PHE A 31 -9.04 -11.18 7.33
C PHE A 31 -7.72 -10.38 7.37
N PHE A 32 -6.92 -10.58 8.42
CA PHE A 32 -5.63 -9.94 8.58
C PHE A 32 -4.50 -10.86 8.11
N ASP A 33 -3.54 -10.29 7.38
CA ASP A 33 -2.31 -10.96 6.98
C ASP A 33 -1.13 -10.02 7.20
N SER A 34 -0.26 -10.35 8.16
CA SER A 34 0.90 -9.54 8.52
C SER A 34 2.10 -9.77 7.61
N GLN A 35 2.10 -10.78 6.75
CA GLN A 35 3.25 -11.14 5.91
C GLN A 35 3.27 -10.32 4.62
N CYS A 36 3.64 -9.04 4.76
CA CYS A 36 3.56 -8.06 3.68
C CYS A 36 4.91 -7.62 3.14
N SER A 37 4.87 -7.23 1.86
CA SER A 37 5.89 -6.45 1.19
C SER A 37 5.28 -5.16 0.64
N ILE A 38 6.12 -4.15 0.44
CA ILE A 38 5.68 -2.85 -0.06
C ILE A 38 5.59 -2.87 -1.58
N HIS A 39 4.38 -2.65 -2.08
CA HIS A 39 4.06 -2.46 -3.48
C HIS A 39 4.05 -0.98 -3.83
N HIS A 40 4.73 -0.57 -4.91
CA HIS A 40 4.70 0.81 -5.42
C HIS A 40 3.62 0.96 -6.49
N ILE A 41 2.62 1.83 -6.26
CA ILE A 41 1.43 1.99 -7.13
C ILE A 41 1.82 2.48 -8.54
N GLU A 42 2.79 3.39 -8.62
CA GLU A 42 3.22 4.02 -9.88
C GLU A 42 4.72 3.91 -10.16
N GLY A 43 5.32 2.79 -9.76
CA GLY A 43 6.76 2.58 -9.90
C GLY A 43 7.57 3.39 -8.87
N ARG A 44 8.89 3.46 -9.07
CA ARG A 44 9.84 3.90 -8.03
C ARG A 44 10.57 5.22 -8.32
N THR A 45 10.20 5.91 -9.39
CA THR A 45 10.95 7.09 -9.89
C THR A 45 10.13 8.37 -9.94
N LYS A 46 8.80 8.29 -9.99
CA LYS A 46 7.92 9.46 -9.99
C LYS A 46 7.99 10.21 -8.65
N PRO A 47 7.60 11.51 -8.63
CA PRO A 47 7.33 12.20 -7.38
C PRO A 47 6.42 11.36 -6.48
N ASP A 48 6.66 11.43 -5.18
CA ASP A 48 5.91 10.72 -4.13
C ASP A 48 5.84 9.19 -4.27
N ALA A 49 6.63 8.57 -5.15
CA ALA A 49 6.61 7.12 -5.36
C ALA A 49 6.71 6.33 -4.05
N HIS A 50 7.53 6.77 -3.10
CA HIS A 50 7.70 6.13 -1.81
C HIS A 50 6.59 6.43 -0.79
N TRP A 51 5.70 7.37 -1.06
CA TRP A 51 4.45 7.57 -0.30
C TRP A 51 3.29 6.78 -0.93
N LEU A 52 3.35 6.59 -2.25
CA LEU A 52 2.32 5.94 -3.05
C LEU A 52 2.52 4.43 -3.11
N VAL A 53 2.25 3.79 -1.99
CA VAL A 53 2.50 2.36 -1.78
C VAL A 53 1.35 1.64 -1.12
N LEU A 54 1.31 0.31 -1.26
CA LEU A 54 0.39 -0.56 -0.53
C LEU A 54 1.15 -1.69 0.18
N PRO A 55 0.74 -2.08 1.40
CA PRO A 55 1.16 -3.34 2.00
C PRO A 55 0.39 -4.50 1.35
N LEU A 56 1.10 -5.43 0.70
CA LEU A 56 0.51 -6.61 0.06
C LEU A 56 1.23 -7.90 0.46
N SER A 57 0.46 -8.95 0.70
CA SER A 57 0.98 -10.31 0.85
C SER A 57 1.62 -10.80 -0.43
N ALA A 58 2.46 -11.83 -0.37
CA ALA A 58 3.15 -12.36 -1.55
C ALA A 58 2.17 -12.65 -2.70
N GLY A 59 1.10 -13.41 -2.45
CA GLY A 59 0.12 -13.79 -3.47
C GLY A 59 -0.79 -12.66 -3.95
N ASN A 60 -0.96 -11.59 -3.17
CA ASN A 60 -1.63 -10.38 -3.67
C ASN A 60 -0.67 -9.40 -4.36
N HIS A 61 0.64 -9.54 -4.14
CA HIS A 61 1.64 -8.71 -4.80
C HIS A 61 2.05 -9.30 -6.16
N GLN A 62 2.47 -10.57 -6.20
CA GLN A 62 3.06 -11.22 -7.36
C GLN A 62 2.39 -12.57 -7.64
N ASP A 63 1.92 -12.74 -8.87
CA ASP A 63 1.28 -13.98 -9.32
C ASP A 63 2.23 -15.18 -9.18
N GLY A 64 1.67 -16.33 -8.81
CA GLY A 64 2.42 -17.57 -8.55
C GLY A 64 3.20 -17.60 -7.24
N THR A 65 2.98 -16.66 -6.32
CA THR A 65 3.61 -16.66 -4.99
C THR A 65 2.58 -16.70 -3.87
N GLY A 66 2.99 -17.04 -2.65
CA GLY A 66 2.09 -17.11 -1.50
C GLY A 66 1.03 -18.21 -1.61
N ALA A 67 -0.07 -18.06 -0.86
CA ALA A 67 -1.18 -19.02 -0.86
C ALA A 67 -1.95 -18.99 -2.19
N PRO A 68 -2.46 -20.14 -2.68
CA PRO A 68 -3.25 -20.20 -3.90
C PRO A 68 -4.57 -19.43 -3.79
N GLY A 69 -5.13 -19.03 -4.94
CA GLY A 69 -6.41 -18.34 -5.02
C GLY A 69 -6.38 -16.83 -4.76
N ARG A 70 -5.19 -16.26 -4.49
CA ARG A 70 -5.02 -14.81 -4.36
C ARG A 70 -5.02 -14.14 -5.74
N ILE A 71 -5.66 -12.98 -5.84
CA ILE A 71 -5.58 -12.13 -7.03
C ILE A 71 -4.39 -11.19 -6.83
N ALA A 72 -3.33 -11.42 -7.60
CA ALA A 72 -2.13 -10.58 -7.59
C ALA A 72 -2.33 -9.28 -8.37
N VAL A 73 -1.73 -8.18 -7.90
CA VAL A 73 -1.67 -6.93 -8.67
C VAL A 73 -0.71 -7.05 -9.86
N HIS A 74 0.38 -7.83 -9.72
CA HIS A 74 1.29 -8.11 -10.82
C HIS A 74 1.11 -9.54 -11.34
N PRO A 75 0.81 -9.74 -12.64
CA PRO A 75 0.57 -8.72 -13.68
C PRO A 75 -0.89 -8.24 -13.75
N TRP A 76 -1.79 -8.77 -12.92
CA TRP A 76 -3.24 -8.68 -13.10
C TRP A 76 -3.92 -7.42 -12.50
N LYS A 77 -3.29 -6.25 -12.62
CA LYS A 77 -3.75 -4.98 -12.02
C LYS A 77 -5.25 -4.71 -12.23
N ALA A 78 -5.75 -4.88 -13.46
CA ALA A 78 -7.16 -4.63 -13.75
C ALA A 78 -8.11 -5.57 -13.00
N ARG A 79 -7.73 -6.84 -12.81
CA ARG A 79 -8.51 -7.82 -12.03
C ARG A 79 -8.43 -7.51 -10.53
N PHE A 80 -7.24 -7.16 -10.05
CA PHE A 80 -7.02 -6.71 -8.68
C PHE A 80 -7.92 -5.51 -8.35
N GLU A 81 -7.86 -4.45 -9.16
CA GLU A 81 -8.65 -3.24 -8.92
C GLU A 81 -10.16 -3.47 -9.10
N LYS A 82 -10.57 -4.39 -9.98
CA LYS A 82 -11.98 -4.77 -10.10
C LYS A 82 -12.52 -5.45 -8.83
N ARG A 83 -11.68 -6.24 -8.14
CA ARG A 83 -12.09 -6.97 -6.93
C ARG A 83 -12.02 -6.12 -5.66
N TYR A 84 -10.98 -5.30 -5.53
CA TYR A 84 -10.66 -4.61 -4.26
C TYR A 84 -10.83 -3.08 -4.30
N GLY A 85 -10.98 -2.47 -5.48
CA GLY A 85 -10.99 -1.02 -5.65
C GLY A 85 -9.68 -0.47 -6.21
N LYS A 86 -9.65 0.83 -6.56
CA LYS A 86 -8.43 1.44 -7.11
C LYS A 86 -7.34 1.45 -6.05
N GLN A 87 -6.08 1.28 -6.49
CA GLN A 87 -4.96 1.26 -5.56
C GLN A 87 -4.78 2.57 -4.78
N ARG A 88 -5.15 3.71 -5.37
CA ARG A 88 -5.17 5.01 -4.67
C ARG A 88 -6.22 5.03 -3.57
N ASP A 89 -7.43 4.54 -3.84
CA ASP A 89 -8.50 4.45 -2.85
C ASP A 89 -8.11 3.48 -1.72
N LEU A 90 -7.44 2.37 -2.06
CA LEU A 90 -6.90 1.44 -1.05
C LEU A 90 -5.85 2.10 -0.16
N LEU A 91 -5.01 3.00 -0.70
CA LEU A 91 -4.03 3.75 0.09
C LEU A 91 -4.73 4.75 1.03
N VAL A 92 -5.74 5.48 0.54
CA VAL A 92 -6.56 6.37 1.38
C VAL A 92 -7.19 5.57 2.51
N TRP A 93 -7.82 4.43 2.20
CA TRP A 93 -8.37 3.53 3.22
C TRP A 93 -7.31 3.09 4.23
N CYS A 94 -6.10 2.70 3.79
CA CYS A 94 -5.02 2.36 4.73
C CYS A 94 -4.71 3.52 5.68
N ILE A 95 -4.60 4.74 5.17
CA ILE A 95 -4.28 5.94 5.96
C ILE A 95 -5.39 6.23 6.97
N GLU A 96 -6.66 6.19 6.55
CA GLU A 96 -7.81 6.39 7.43
C GLU A 96 -7.81 5.37 8.58
N GLN A 97 -7.52 4.10 8.28
CA GLN A 97 -7.43 3.05 9.29
C GLN A 97 -6.26 3.22 10.26
N LEU A 98 -5.14 3.81 9.82
CA LEU A 98 -4.03 4.16 10.70
C LEU A 98 -4.43 5.31 11.64
N GLN A 99 -5.07 6.35 11.10
CA GLN A 99 -5.57 7.48 11.89
C GLN A 99 -6.65 7.04 12.89
N ALA A 100 -7.56 6.15 12.50
CA ALA A 100 -8.58 5.57 13.37
C ALA A 100 -7.98 4.75 14.53
N GLN A 101 -6.78 4.19 14.35
CA GLN A 101 -6.01 3.53 15.41
C GLN A 101 -5.25 4.53 16.31
N GLY A 102 -5.39 5.84 16.08
CA GLY A 102 -4.69 6.89 16.82
C GLY A 102 -3.23 7.10 16.40
N LEU A 103 -2.82 6.57 15.24
CA LEU A 103 -1.46 6.70 14.75
C LEU A 103 -1.30 8.01 13.95
N THR A 104 -0.19 8.71 14.19
CA THR A 104 0.19 9.90 13.43
C THR A 104 0.79 9.50 12.09
N VAL A 105 0.04 9.70 11.00
CA VAL A 105 0.52 9.48 9.64
C VAL A 105 1.33 10.71 9.18
N PRO A 106 2.51 10.54 8.55
CA PRO A 106 3.30 11.68 8.06
C PRO A 106 2.57 12.53 7.03
N ASP A 107 2.70 13.86 7.11
CA ASP A 107 2.08 14.79 6.16
C ASP A 107 2.44 14.51 4.70
N GLY A 108 3.65 13.99 4.45
CA GLY A 108 4.08 13.59 3.11
C GLY A 108 3.18 12.50 2.51
N ALA A 109 2.74 11.53 3.33
CA ALA A 109 1.79 10.51 2.91
C ALA A 109 0.38 11.11 2.70
N LEU A 110 -0.06 12.00 3.59
CA LEU A 110 -1.36 12.67 3.47
C LEU A 110 -1.46 13.52 2.20
N ARG A 111 -0.44 14.35 1.91
CA ARG A 111 -0.37 15.14 0.67
C ARG A 111 -0.33 14.25 -0.57
N ALA A 112 0.50 13.21 -0.58
CA ALA A 112 0.61 12.29 -1.70
C ALA A 112 -0.71 11.55 -1.99
N ALA A 113 -1.48 11.23 -0.94
CA ALA A 113 -2.81 10.64 -1.05
C ALA A 113 -3.92 11.65 -1.38
N GLY A 114 -3.61 12.95 -1.43
CA GLY A 114 -4.60 14.02 -1.67
C GLY A 114 -5.49 14.32 -0.47
N MET A 115 -5.08 13.92 0.73
CA MET A 115 -5.83 14.06 1.99
C MET A 115 -5.43 15.31 2.79
N LEU A 116 -4.39 16.03 2.36
CA LEU A 116 -3.95 17.29 2.93
C LEU A 116 -3.61 18.24 1.79
N GLU A 117 -4.07 19.49 1.88
CA GLU A 117 -3.77 20.51 0.86
C GLU A 117 -2.25 20.76 0.77
N VAL A 118 -1.79 21.04 -0.45
CA VAL A 118 -0.40 21.46 -0.69
C VAL A 118 -0.35 22.97 -0.44
N ALA A 119 0.43 23.40 0.55
CA ALA A 119 0.69 24.81 0.83
C ALA A 119 1.46 25.50 -0.30
#